data_AF-A0A7S2W641-F1
#
_entry.id   AF-A0A7S2W641-F1
#
_cell.length_a   1.000
_cell.length_b   1.000
_cell.length_c   1.000
_cell.angle_alpha   90.00
_cell.angle_beta   90.00
_cell.angle_gamma   90.00
#
_symmetry.space_group_name_H-M   'P 1'
#
loop_
_entity.id
_entity.type
_entity.pdbx_description
1 polymer ?
#
loop_
_entity_poly.entity_id
_entity_poly.type
_entity_poly.pdbx_seq_one_letter_code
_entity_poly.pdbx_strand_id
1 'polypeptide(L)'
;KILASGKEEMKAHLEKVAACLPNSFSFVVDDIVVQKASSGNDDKFGIRWHVENDGKILAFTRGCSFYTSNGMTRTVPAQIQKGVDIPEPAVVKLGLLDKLWIPTLRNNFMEEPIRIVPLVTWVA
;
A
#
# COMPACT_ATOMS: atom_id res chain seq x y z
N LYS A 1 -0.76 -0.31 9.56
CA LYS A 1 -1.98 0.49 9.73
C LYS A 1 -1.57 1.95 9.72
N ILE A 2 -1.94 2.71 8.68
CA ILE A 2 -1.59 4.12 8.57
C ILE A 2 -2.68 4.88 9.33
N LEU A 3 -2.30 5.69 10.31
CA LEU A 3 -3.20 6.50 11.11
C LEU A 3 -2.82 7.95 10.85
N ALA A 4 -3.43 8.58 9.84
CA ALA A 4 -3.33 10.01 9.64
C ALA A 4 -4.51 10.69 10.36
N SER A 5 -4.22 11.64 11.24
CA SER A 5 -5.20 12.36 12.05
C SER A 5 -5.31 13.80 11.56
N GLY A 6 -6.24 14.02 10.62
CA GLY A 6 -6.52 15.35 10.08
C GLY A 6 -6.13 15.53 8.62
N LYS A 7 -6.57 16.62 8.02
CA LYS A 7 -6.47 16.88 6.58
C LYS A 7 -5.03 17.10 6.14
N GLU A 8 -4.25 17.84 6.93
CA GLU A 8 -2.89 18.23 6.64
C GLU A 8 -1.95 17.02 6.67
N GLU A 9 -2.09 16.18 7.70
CA GLU A 9 -1.30 14.94 7.83
C GLU A 9 -1.65 13.94 6.72
N MET A 10 -2.94 13.80 6.38
CA MET A 10 -3.38 12.95 5.27
C MET A 10 -2.82 13.46 3.95
N LYS A 11 -2.86 14.77 3.71
CA LYS A 11 -2.28 15.38 2.51
C LYS A 11 -0.78 15.11 2.42
N ALA A 12 -0.03 15.37 3.48
CA ALA A 12 1.42 15.14 3.51
C ALA A 12 1.76 13.66 3.27
N HIS A 13 0.95 12.75 3.82
CA HIS A 13 1.10 11.32 3.58
C HIS A 13 0.88 10.96 2.10
N LEU A 14 -0.20 11.44 1.49
CA LEU A 14 -0.50 11.19 0.08
C LEU A 14 0.57 11.79 -0.84
N GLU A 15 1.08 12.98 -0.54
CA GLU A 15 2.19 13.60 -1.28
C GLU A 15 3.49 12.79 -1.16
N LYS A 16 3.79 12.27 0.03
CA LYS A 16 4.93 11.37 0.23
C LYS A 16 4.79 10.08 -0.57
N VAL A 17 3.59 9.48 -0.57
CA VAL A 17 3.31 8.28 -1.36
C VAL A 17 3.46 8.58 -2.85
N ALA A 18 2.88 9.68 -3.34
CA ALA A 18 3.01 10.11 -4.73
C ALA A 18 4.47 10.33 -5.15
N ALA A 19 5.30 10.91 -4.28
CA ALA A 19 6.72 11.13 -4.54
C ALA A 19 7.53 9.82 -4.64
N CYS A 20 7.03 8.72 -4.07
CA CYS A 20 7.67 7.40 -4.14
C CYS A 20 7.20 6.55 -5.33
N LEU A 21 6.20 7.02 -6.09
CA LEU A 21 5.59 6.27 -7.18
C LEU A 21 6.01 6.84 -8.55
N PRO A 22 6.20 5.99 -9.57
CA PRO A 22 6.44 6.44 -10.93
C PRO A 22 5.25 7.26 -11.47
N ASN A 23 5.50 8.19 -12.40
CA ASN A 23 4.43 8.97 -13.05
C ASN A 23 3.45 8.11 -13.87
N SER A 24 3.86 6.90 -14.25
CA SER A 24 3.04 5.91 -14.95
C SER A 24 2.08 5.14 -14.04
N PHE A 25 2.13 5.40 -12.73
CA PHE A 25 1.33 4.71 -11.73
C PHE A 25 -0.04 5.37 -11.56
N SER A 26 -1.10 4.58 -11.69
CA SER A 26 -2.48 5.06 -11.55
C SER A 26 -3.26 4.20 -10.55
N PHE A 27 -4.04 4.87 -9.69
CA PHE A 27 -5.10 4.23 -8.93
C PHE A 27 -6.37 4.23 -9.77
N VAL A 28 -6.91 3.04 -10.02
CA VAL A 28 -8.14 2.85 -10.80
C VAL A 28 -9.24 2.39 -9.85
N VAL A 29 -10.38 3.08 -9.91
CA VAL A 29 -11.57 2.71 -9.15
C VAL A 29 -12.37 1.70 -9.97
N ASP A 30 -12.48 0.49 -9.46
CA ASP A 30 -13.22 -0.60 -10.10
C ASP A 30 -14.71 -0.52 -9.84
N ASP A 31 -15.08 -0.24 -8.58
CA ASP A 31 -16.47 -0.30 -8.14
C ASP A 31 -16.70 0.61 -6.93
N ILE A 32 -17.91 1.12 -6.81
CA ILE A 32 -18.34 2.02 -5.73
C ILE A 32 -19.71 1.57 -5.24
N VAL A 33 -19.76 1.15 -3.98
CA VAL A 33 -21.00 0.87 -3.26
C VAL A 33 -21.31 2.04 -2.35
N VAL A 34 -22.50 2.60 -2.47
CA VAL A 34 -22.97 3.73 -1.64
C VAL A 34 -24.15 3.28 -0.79
N GLN A 35 -23.99 3.35 0.52
CA GLN A 35 -25.09 3.24 1.47
C GLN A 35 -25.45 4.65 1.94
N LYS A 36 -26.57 5.17 1.41
CA LYS A 36 -27.13 6.42 1.89
C LYS A 36 -27.82 6.21 3.22
N ALA A 37 -27.50 7.06 4.18
CA ALA A 37 -28.14 7.04 5.47
C ALA A 37 -29.56 7.61 5.39
N SER A 38 -30.51 6.99 6.09
CA SER A 38 -31.80 7.63 6.39
C SER A 38 -31.56 8.83 7.32
N SER A 39 -32.37 9.89 7.14
CA SER A 39 -32.31 11.18 7.86
C SER A 39 -31.52 11.16 9.18
N GLY A 40 -30.38 11.87 9.20
CA GLY A 40 -29.61 12.13 10.42
C GLY A 40 -28.39 11.22 10.65
N ASN A 41 -28.12 10.26 9.76
CA ASN A 41 -26.92 9.42 9.81
C ASN A 41 -25.90 9.78 8.71
N ASP A 42 -24.66 9.33 8.88
CA ASP A 42 -23.58 9.50 7.90
C ASP A 42 -23.70 8.53 6.72
N ASP A 43 -23.33 9.00 5.53
CA ASP A 43 -23.26 8.18 4.33
C ASP A 43 -22.01 7.30 4.37
N LYS A 44 -22.13 6.05 3.91
CA LYS A 44 -21.02 5.10 3.86
C LYS A 44 -20.71 4.68 2.43
N PHE A 45 -19.42 4.58 2.14
CA PHE A 45 -18.91 4.22 0.82
C PHE A 45 -17.98 3.02 0.95
N GLY A 46 -18.16 2.02 0.09
CA GLY A 46 -17.22 0.95 -0.13
C GLY A 46 -16.65 1.10 -1.54
N ILE A 47 -15.34 1.25 -1.66
CA ILE A 47 -14.66 1.47 -2.93
C ILE A 47 -13.72 0.30 -3.15
N ARG A 48 -13.83 -0.37 -4.30
CA ARG A 48 -12.84 -1.33 -4.75
C ARG A 48 -11.94 -0.65 -5.75
N TRP A 49 -10.65 -0.86 -5.59
CA TRP A 49 -9.63 -0.25 -6.44
C TRP A 49 -8.52 -1.25 -6.74
N HIS A 50 -7.84 -0.98 -7.84
CA HIS A 50 -6.56 -1.59 -8.15
C HIS A 50 -5.60 -0.52 -8.62
N VAL A 51 -4.37 -0.97 -8.78
CA VAL A 51 -3.28 -0.13 -9.26
C VAL A 51 -2.83 -0.64 -10.61
N GLU A 52 -2.60 0.29 -11.53
CA GLU A 52 -1.98 0.02 -12.81
C GLU A 52 -0.65 0.76 -12.94
N ASN A 53 0.23 0.20 -13.77
CA ASN A 53 1.44 0.84 -14.24
C ASN A 53 1.49 0.71 -15.77
N ASP A 54 1.53 1.83 -16.49
CA ASP A 54 1.47 1.88 -17.96
C ASP A 54 0.27 1.12 -18.55
N GLY A 55 -0.90 1.26 -17.91
CA GLY A 55 -2.14 0.59 -18.32
C GLY A 55 -2.15 -0.93 -18.11
N LYS A 56 -1.17 -1.47 -17.38
CA LYS A 56 -1.14 -2.87 -16.96
C LYS A 56 -1.42 -2.98 -15.48
N ILE A 57 -2.37 -3.86 -15.13
CA ILE A 57 -2.71 -4.17 -13.75
C ILE A 57 -1.50 -4.77 -13.03
N LEU A 58 -1.12 -4.18 -11.91
CA LEU A 58 -0.12 -4.75 -11.03
C LEU A 58 -0.76 -5.86 -10.18
N ALA A 59 -0.09 -7.00 -10.11
CA ALA A 59 -0.56 -8.11 -9.28
C ALA A 59 -0.33 -7.79 -7.80
N PHE A 60 -1.26 -8.22 -6.94
CA PHE A 60 -1.20 -8.03 -5.48
C PHE A 60 -1.22 -6.56 -5.02
N THR A 61 -1.76 -5.66 -5.85
CA THR A 61 -1.94 -4.23 -5.54
C THR A 61 -3.40 -3.82 -5.65
N ARG A 62 -4.33 -4.76 -5.46
CA ARG A 62 -5.75 -4.46 -5.34
C ARG A 62 -6.07 -4.17 -3.88
N GLY A 63 -7.18 -3.51 -3.66
CA GLY A 63 -7.66 -3.25 -2.31
C GLY A 63 -9.11 -2.82 -2.28
N CYS A 64 -9.60 -2.69 -1.06
CA CYS A 64 -10.86 -2.02 -0.79
C CYS A 64 -10.66 -0.93 0.25
N SER A 65 -11.40 0.15 0.07
CA SER A 65 -11.42 1.29 0.98
C SER A 65 -12.84 1.54 1.44
N PHE A 66 -13.00 1.81 2.73
CA PHE A 66 -14.27 2.16 3.34
C PHE A 66 -14.22 3.59 3.84
N TYR A 67 -15.17 4.41 3.42
CA TYR A 67 -15.27 5.79 3.82
C TYR A 67 -16.60 6.09 4.51
N THR A 68 -16.57 7.00 5.46
CA THR A 68 -17.74 7.60 6.09
C THR A 68 -17.73 9.09 5.79
N SER A 69 -18.83 9.61 5.24
CA SER A 69 -18.99 11.02 4.91
C SER A 69 -20.10 11.64 5.74
N ASN A 70 -19.92 12.93 6.09
CA ASN A 70 -21.03 13.73 6.55
C ASN A 70 -22.08 13.81 5.42
N GLY A 71 -23.36 13.62 5.75
CA GLY A 71 -24.46 13.72 4.80
C GLY A 71 -24.47 15.08 4.11
N MET A 72 -24.82 15.10 2.82
CA MET A 72 -24.83 16.34 2.04
C MET A 72 -25.92 17.29 2.56
N THR A 73 -25.49 18.40 3.16
CA THR A 73 -26.39 19.50 3.52
C THR A 73 -26.41 20.49 2.36
N ARG A 74 -27.54 21.18 2.11
CA ARG A 74 -27.69 22.19 1.03
C ARG A 74 -26.58 23.25 0.96
N THR A 75 -25.82 23.44 2.03
CA THR A 75 -24.84 24.52 2.20
C THR A 75 -23.39 24.02 2.23
N VAL A 76 -23.15 22.72 2.47
CA VAL A 76 -21.78 22.18 2.65
C VAL A 76 -21.62 20.90 1.83
N PRO A 77 -20.57 20.79 0.99
CA PRO A 77 -20.32 19.56 0.24
C PRO A 77 -20.05 18.41 1.20
N ALA A 78 -20.43 17.19 0.79
CA ALA A 78 -20.13 15.98 1.54
C ALA A 78 -18.61 15.84 1.72
N GLN A 79 -18.17 15.74 2.98
CA GLN A 79 -16.76 15.60 3.34
C GLN A 79 -16.53 14.25 4.01
N ILE A 80 -15.48 13.57 3.56
CA ILE A 80 -15.02 12.32 4.17
C ILE A 80 -14.51 12.61 5.57
N GLN A 81 -15.12 11.98 6.57
CA GLN A 81 -14.69 12.11 7.97
C GLN A 81 -13.72 10.99 8.36
N LYS A 82 -13.95 9.77 7.86
CA LYS A 82 -13.19 8.59 8.23
C LYS A 82 -12.96 7.72 7.00
N GLY A 83 -11.77 7.14 6.91
CA GLY A 83 -11.37 6.23 5.86
C GLY A 83 -10.58 5.06 6.44
N VAL A 84 -10.80 3.86 5.92
CA VAL A 84 -9.99 2.67 6.22
C VAL A 84 -9.67 1.97 4.92
N ASP A 85 -8.38 1.76 4.66
CA ASP A 85 -7.89 1.06 3.48
C ASP A 85 -7.41 -0.35 3.85
N ILE A 86 -7.87 -1.33 3.08
CA ILE A 86 -7.54 -2.75 3.22
C ILE A 86 -6.94 -3.20 1.87
N PRO A 87 -5.61 -3.08 1.71
CA PRO A 87 -4.94 -3.64 0.54
C PRO A 87 -4.91 -5.17 0.62
N GLU A 88 -4.90 -5.83 -0.53
CA GLU A 88 -4.62 -7.26 -0.63
C GLU A 88 -3.26 -7.57 -0.01
N PRO A 89 -3.13 -8.68 0.74
CA PRO A 89 -1.84 -9.08 1.28
C PRO A 89 -0.90 -9.42 0.12
N ALA A 90 0.22 -8.70 0.04
CA ALA A 90 1.28 -9.07 -0.88
C ALA A 90 1.76 -10.48 -0.50
N VAL A 91 1.56 -11.45 -1.41
CA VAL A 91 2.14 -12.78 -1.23
C VAL A 91 3.64 -12.60 -1.34
N VAL A 92 4.32 -12.62 -0.20
CA VAL A 92 5.79 -12.69 -0.18
C VAL A 92 6.16 -13.95 -0.93
N LYS A 93 6.72 -13.82 -2.13
CA LYS A 93 7.24 -14.97 -2.88
C LYS A 93 8.45 -15.49 -2.11
N LEU A 94 8.23 -16.38 -1.14
CA LEU A 94 9.28 -17.05 -0.37
C LEU A 94 10.30 -17.74 -1.30
N GLY A 95 9.89 -18.16 -2.49
CA GLY A 95 10.78 -18.81 -3.47
C GLY A 95 11.86 -17.91 -4.09
N LEU A 96 11.84 -16.59 -3.88
CA LEU A 96 12.93 -15.70 -4.32
C LEU A 96 14.05 -15.59 -3.29
N LEU A 97 13.72 -15.76 -2.00
CA LEU A 97 14.72 -15.89 -0.97
C LEU A 97 15.43 -17.23 -1.23
N ASP A 98 14.77 -18.38 -1.12
CA ASP A 98 15.43 -19.71 -1.13
C ASP A 98 16.43 -19.95 -2.28
N LYS A 99 16.24 -19.30 -3.44
CA LYS A 99 17.14 -19.41 -4.61
C LYS A 99 18.30 -18.42 -4.66
N LEU A 100 18.31 -17.35 -3.86
CA LEU A 100 19.34 -16.30 -3.93
C LEU A 100 20.31 -16.31 -2.74
N TRP A 101 19.91 -16.72 -1.53
CA TRP A 101 20.84 -16.75 -0.39
C TRP A 101 21.70 -18.03 -0.33
N ILE A 102 21.15 -19.20 -0.67
CA ILE A 102 21.86 -20.47 -0.50
C ILE A 102 22.93 -20.73 -1.58
N PRO A 103 22.68 -20.50 -2.89
CA PRO A 103 23.70 -20.79 -3.91
C PRO A 103 24.84 -19.76 -3.91
N THR A 104 24.51 -18.49 -3.68
CA THR A 104 25.48 -17.38 -3.74
C THR A 104 26.47 -17.42 -2.57
N LEU A 105 26.02 -17.79 -1.36
CA LEU A 105 26.91 -18.01 -0.23
C LEU A 105 27.82 -19.23 -0.44
N ARG A 106 27.30 -20.31 -1.02
CA ARG A 106 28.10 -21.53 -1.29
C ARG A 106 29.15 -21.30 -2.38
N ASN A 107 28.84 -20.55 -3.43
CA ASN A 107 29.80 -20.29 -4.50
C ASN A 107 30.93 -19.36 -4.02
N ASN A 108 30.58 -18.31 -3.27
CA ASN A 108 31.57 -17.41 -2.67
C ASN A 108 32.40 -18.08 -1.57
N PHE A 109 31.85 -19.09 -0.87
CA PHE A 109 32.59 -19.90 0.11
C PHE A 109 33.65 -20.81 -0.53
N MET A 110 33.37 -21.35 -1.72
CA MET A 110 34.29 -22.24 -2.42
C MET A 110 35.38 -21.49 -3.19
N GLU A 111 35.11 -20.28 -3.67
CA GLU A 111 36.03 -19.54 -4.54
C GLU A 111 37.03 -18.66 -3.77
N GLU A 112 36.67 -18.06 -2.62
CA GLU A 112 37.56 -17.12 -1.91
C GLU A 112 37.41 -17.12 -0.37
N PRO A 113 38.08 -18.03 0.36
CA PRO A 113 37.92 -18.16 1.82
C PRO A 113 38.41 -16.95 2.65
N ILE A 114 39.26 -16.07 2.09
CA ILE A 114 39.85 -14.93 2.81
C ILE A 114 38.85 -13.79 3.07
N ARG A 115 37.77 -13.68 2.29
CA ARG A 115 36.79 -12.57 2.45
C ARG A 115 35.85 -12.70 3.66
N ILE A 116 35.90 -13.83 4.38
CA ILE A 116 35.03 -14.12 5.53
C ILE A 116 35.66 -13.68 6.86
N VAL A 117 36.97 -13.39 6.87
CA VAL A 117 37.70 -12.95 8.07
C VAL A 117 37.04 -11.74 8.76
N PRO A 118 36.60 -10.67 8.06
CA PRO A 118 35.98 -9.51 8.71
C PRO A 118 34.63 -9.82 9.38
N LEU A 119 33.91 -10.85 8.91
CA LEU A 119 32.61 -11.24 9.43
C LEU A 119 32.75 -12.07 10.71
N VAL A 120 33.81 -12.88 10.83
CA VAL A 120 34.05 -13.71 12.02
C VAL A 120 34.67 -12.88 13.15
N THR A 121 35.55 -11.92 12.84
CA THR A 121 36.11 -11.00 13.85
C THR A 121 35.10 -9.99 14.40
N TRP A 122 33.93 -9.83 13.78
CA TRP A 122 32.88 -8.96 14.34
C TRP A 122 31.94 -9.70 15.31
N VAL A 123 31.96 -11.04 15.31
CA VAL A 123 31.10 -11.89 16.14
C VAL A 123 31.85 -12.48 17.35
N ALA A 124 33.19 -12.49 17.34
CA ALA A 124 34.04 -12.82 18.47
C ALA A 124 34.37 -11.59 19.33
#